data_AF-A0A7C3HRR8-F1
#
_entry.id   AF-A0A7C3HRR8-F1
#
_cell.length_a   1.000
_cell.length_b   1.000
_cell.length_c   1.000
_cell.angle_alpha   90.00
_cell.angle_beta   90.00
_cell.angle_gamma   90.00
#
_symmetry.space_group_name_H-M   'P 1'
#
loop_
_entity.id
_entity.type
_entity.pdbx_description
1 polymer ?
#
loop_
_entity_poly.entity_id
_entity_poly.type
_entity_poly.pdbx_seq_one_letter_code
_entity_poly.pdbx_strand_id
1 'polypeptide(L)'
;MWRFLQNHPHFLERVYGATERAIRPFQRWLKPDGRLEPLIIFAEEIGKGAVFDCRMCGQCVLHSTGMTCPMTCPKNLRNGPCGGVRPNGRCEVKPEMLCVWVQAYERSLQMPEYGTDMLRIQPPVNRRLTGTSSWVNMLAGVDTVTPKGWAVIREIMVTMP
;
A
#
# COMPACT_ATOMS: atom_id res chain seq x y z
N MET A 1 0.42 -10.92 17.48
CA MET A 1 -0.03 -10.59 16.10
C MET A 1 1.21 -10.51 15.22
N TRP A 2 1.22 -11.14 14.04
CA TRP A 2 2.42 -11.60 13.30
C TRP A 2 3.31 -10.50 12.64
N ARG A 3 3.50 -9.37 13.31
CA ARG A 3 4.34 -8.25 12.84
C ARG A 3 5.79 -8.63 12.55
N PHE A 4 6.31 -9.68 13.18
CA PHE A 4 7.67 -10.17 12.90
C PHE A 4 7.85 -10.58 11.42
N LEU A 5 6.76 -11.01 10.75
CA LEU A 5 6.80 -11.37 9.32
C LEU A 5 7.17 -10.17 8.44
N GLN A 6 6.90 -8.93 8.86
CA GLN A 6 7.28 -7.73 8.11
C GLN A 6 8.80 -7.58 7.97
N ASN A 7 9.59 -8.26 8.82
CA ASN A 7 11.04 -8.27 8.71
C ASN A 7 11.55 -9.26 7.65
N HIS A 8 10.66 -9.91 6.90
CA HIS A 8 10.99 -10.80 5.78
C HIS A 8 10.34 -10.29 4.48
N PRO A 9 10.66 -9.06 4.03
CA PRO A 9 9.95 -8.40 2.94
C PRO A 9 10.05 -9.15 1.60
N HIS A 10 11.17 -9.83 1.31
CA HIS A 10 11.31 -10.68 0.13
C HIS A 10 10.32 -11.85 0.09
N PHE A 11 10.07 -12.47 1.25
CA PHE A 11 9.06 -13.54 1.33
C PHE A 11 7.66 -12.98 1.09
N LEU A 12 7.33 -11.85 1.72
CA LEU A 12 6.05 -11.17 1.56
C LEU A 12 5.84 -10.66 0.13
N GLU A 13 6.90 -10.22 -0.54
CA GLU A 13 6.93 -9.90 -1.97
C GLU A 13 6.50 -11.07 -2.84
N ARG A 14 7.11 -12.23 -2.64
CA ARG A 14 6.73 -13.44 -3.38
C ARG A 14 5.29 -13.85 -3.12
N VAL A 15 4.84 -13.75 -1.86
CA VAL A 15 3.45 -14.04 -1.50
C VAL A 15 2.49 -13.06 -2.17
N TYR A 16 2.82 -11.76 -2.19
CA TYR A 16 2.05 -10.74 -2.88
C TYR A 16 1.94 -11.05 -4.37
N GLY A 17 3.08 -11.25 -5.06
CA GLY A 17 3.10 -11.53 -6.50
C GLY A 17 2.43 -12.86 -6.86
N ALA A 18 2.53 -13.88 -6.01
CA ALA A 18 1.80 -15.13 -6.18
C ALA A 18 0.28 -14.94 -6.01
N THR A 19 -0.13 -14.17 -5.01
CA THR A 19 -1.54 -13.84 -4.76
C THR A 19 -2.11 -13.05 -5.93
N GLU A 20 -1.42 -12.01 -6.39
CA GLU A 20 -1.81 -11.19 -7.54
C GLU A 20 -2.02 -12.07 -8.79
N ARG A 21 -1.06 -12.94 -9.11
CA ARG A 21 -1.16 -13.88 -10.23
C ARG A 21 -2.32 -14.86 -10.08
N ALA A 22 -2.58 -15.34 -8.87
CA ALA A 22 -3.67 -16.28 -8.60
C ALA A 22 -5.04 -15.64 -8.72
N ILE A 23 -5.22 -14.38 -8.29
CA ILE A 23 -6.53 -13.70 -8.31
C ILE A 23 -6.87 -13.08 -9.68
N ARG A 24 -5.86 -12.72 -10.49
CA ARG A 24 -6.04 -12.01 -11.76
C ARG A 24 -7.00 -12.70 -12.76
N PRO A 25 -6.98 -14.04 -12.94
CA PRO A 25 -7.95 -14.74 -13.79
C PRO A 25 -9.40 -14.56 -13.33
N PHE A 26 -9.61 -14.32 -12.04
CA PHE A 26 -10.92 -14.18 -11.41
C PHE A 26 -11.46 -12.73 -11.44
N GLN A 27 -10.79 -11.80 -12.11
CA GLN A 27 -11.22 -10.40 -12.26
C GLN A 27 -12.67 -10.21 -12.75
N ARG A 28 -13.21 -11.19 -13.50
CA ARG A 28 -14.60 -11.16 -13.97
C ARG A 28 -15.63 -11.35 -12.84
N TRP A 29 -15.24 -12.02 -11.76
CA TRP A 29 -16.10 -12.32 -10.61
C TRP A 29 -15.78 -11.43 -9.40
N LEU A 30 -14.53 -11.02 -9.25
CA LEU A 30 -14.06 -10.10 -8.22
C LEU A 30 -14.31 -8.64 -8.64
N LYS A 31 -15.56 -8.22 -8.53
CA LYS A 31 -16.00 -6.85 -8.83
C LYS A 31 -16.40 -6.10 -7.55
N PRO A 32 -16.21 -4.76 -7.51
CA PRO A 32 -16.78 -3.92 -6.47
C PRO A 32 -18.30 -4.14 -6.38
N ASP A 33 -18.82 -4.11 -5.16
CA ASP A 33 -20.22 -4.40 -4.81
C ASP A 33 -20.69 -5.82 -5.25
N GLY A 34 -19.74 -6.70 -5.54
CA GLY A 34 -19.99 -8.08 -5.94
C GLY A 34 -20.26 -9.00 -4.76
N ARG A 35 -20.94 -10.14 -5.02
CA ARG A 35 -21.27 -11.13 -3.97
C ARG A 35 -20.06 -11.72 -3.25
N LEU A 36 -18.90 -11.74 -3.90
CA LEU A 36 -17.66 -12.28 -3.32
C LEU A 36 -16.87 -11.24 -2.53
N GLU A 37 -17.17 -9.94 -2.68
CA GLU A 37 -16.38 -8.88 -2.04
C GLU A 37 -16.38 -8.97 -0.51
N PRO A 38 -17.50 -9.22 0.20
CA PRO A 38 -17.48 -9.32 1.66
C PRO A 38 -16.55 -10.42 2.20
N LEU A 39 -16.45 -11.54 1.47
CA LEU A 39 -15.53 -12.62 1.82
C LEU A 39 -14.06 -12.18 1.68
N ILE A 40 -13.75 -11.43 0.61
CA ILE A 40 -12.39 -10.90 0.41
C ILE A 40 -12.09 -9.84 1.47
N ILE A 41 -13.03 -8.94 1.79
CA ILE A 41 -12.88 -7.95 2.87
C ILE A 41 -12.52 -8.65 4.17
N PHE A 42 -13.29 -9.67 4.57
CA PHE A 42 -13.03 -10.45 5.78
C PHE A 42 -11.62 -11.09 5.77
N ALA A 43 -11.23 -11.70 4.65
CA ALA A 43 -9.89 -12.27 4.49
C ALA A 43 -8.78 -11.21 4.58
N GLU A 44 -9.00 -10.02 4.01
CA GLU A 44 -8.08 -8.88 4.10
C GLU A 44 -7.97 -8.34 5.53
N GLU A 45 -9.09 -8.17 6.24
CA GLU A 45 -9.10 -7.68 7.62
C GLU A 45 -8.33 -8.61 8.55
N ILE A 46 -8.53 -9.92 8.44
CA ILE A 46 -7.80 -10.89 9.25
C ILE A 46 -6.34 -10.98 8.80
N GLY A 47 -6.10 -11.27 7.52
CA GLY A 47 -4.76 -11.54 7.02
C GLY A 47 -3.88 -10.29 7.02
N LYS A 48 -4.32 -9.22 6.34
CA LYS A 48 -3.56 -7.97 6.26
C LYS A 48 -3.58 -7.23 7.60
N GLY A 49 -4.65 -7.31 8.38
CA GLY A 49 -4.68 -6.75 9.74
C GLY A 49 -3.66 -7.42 10.65
N ALA A 50 -3.61 -8.75 10.67
CA ALA A 50 -2.69 -9.49 11.55
C ALA A 50 -1.21 -9.29 11.19
N VAL A 51 -0.89 -9.21 9.89
CA VAL A 51 0.50 -9.10 9.41
C VAL A 51 0.97 -7.65 9.34
N PHE A 52 0.14 -6.74 8.80
CA PHE A 52 0.56 -5.38 8.42
C PHE A 52 -0.04 -4.26 9.29
N ASP A 53 -0.92 -4.58 10.25
CA ASP A 53 -1.73 -3.57 10.93
C ASP A 53 -2.53 -2.71 9.92
N CYS A 54 -3.09 -3.40 8.91
CA CYS A 54 -3.83 -2.80 7.82
C CYS A 54 -4.98 -1.94 8.36
N ARG A 55 -5.12 -0.72 7.82
CA ARG A 55 -6.18 0.24 8.16
C ARG A 55 -7.34 0.27 7.16
N MET A 56 -7.44 -0.77 6.33
CA MET A 56 -8.53 -0.96 5.36
C MET A 56 -8.83 0.29 4.50
N CYS A 57 -7.80 0.94 3.98
CA CYS A 57 -7.96 2.13 3.12
C CYS A 57 -8.52 1.84 1.71
N GLY A 58 -8.75 0.58 1.36
CA GLY A 58 -9.26 0.16 0.05
C GLY A 58 -8.27 0.27 -1.12
N GLN A 59 -7.07 0.80 -0.91
CA GLN A 59 -6.06 0.95 -1.97
C GLN A 59 -4.69 0.48 -1.45
N CYS A 60 -4.36 -0.79 -1.61
CA CYS A 60 -3.13 -1.37 -1.04
C CYS A 60 -1.88 -0.97 -1.85
N VAL A 61 -0.81 -0.54 -1.18
CA VAL A 61 0.50 -0.20 -1.80
C VAL A 61 1.66 -0.88 -1.10
N LEU A 62 1.43 -2.03 -0.46
CA LEU A 62 2.46 -2.75 0.30
C LEU A 62 3.67 -3.08 -0.59
N HIS A 63 3.44 -3.49 -1.84
CA HIS A 63 4.50 -3.80 -2.80
C HIS A 63 5.39 -2.58 -3.09
N SER A 64 4.83 -1.36 -3.13
CA SER A 64 5.60 -0.11 -3.33
C SER A 64 6.20 0.48 -2.06
N THR A 65 5.92 -0.10 -0.87
CA THR A 65 6.30 0.50 0.43
C THR A 65 7.06 -0.47 1.32
N GLY A 66 7.87 -1.34 0.73
CA GLY A 66 8.70 -2.27 1.50
C GLY A 66 7.85 -3.19 2.39
N MET A 67 6.67 -3.59 1.91
CA MET A 67 5.68 -4.37 2.67
C MET A 67 5.26 -3.71 4.00
N THR A 68 5.24 -2.38 4.04
CA THR A 68 4.91 -1.59 5.24
C THR A 68 3.70 -0.71 4.97
N CYS A 69 2.59 -0.92 5.71
CA CYS A 69 1.36 -0.16 5.46
C CYS A 69 1.53 1.33 5.82
N PRO A 70 1.49 2.28 4.85
CA PRO A 70 1.68 3.70 5.12
C PRO A 70 0.57 4.33 5.97
N MET A 71 -0.61 3.69 6.02
CA MET A 71 -1.76 4.16 6.81
C MET A 71 -1.57 3.95 8.31
N THR A 72 -0.56 3.19 8.74
CA THR A 72 -0.16 3.10 10.15
C THR A 72 0.60 4.35 10.63
N CYS A 73 1.06 5.19 9.70
CA CYS A 73 1.65 6.49 10.03
C CYS A 73 0.58 7.42 10.61
N PRO A 74 0.84 8.15 11.71
CA PRO A 74 -0.12 9.09 12.30
C PRO A 74 -0.55 10.20 11.34
N LYS A 75 0.25 10.49 10.31
CA LYS A 75 -0.05 11.47 9.27
C LYS A 75 -0.83 10.90 8.08
N ASN A 76 -1.01 9.57 8.01
CA ASN A 76 -1.62 8.85 6.89
C ASN A 76 -1.04 9.25 5.51
N LEU A 77 0.27 9.53 5.45
CA LEU A 77 0.93 9.97 4.23
C LEU A 77 1.10 8.80 3.25
N ARG A 78 0.48 8.95 2.08
CA ARG A 78 0.52 7.98 0.99
C ARG A 78 1.86 7.97 0.26
N ASN A 79 2.44 9.16 0.08
CA ASN A 79 3.77 9.38 -0.44
C ASN A 79 4.59 10.04 0.67
N GLY A 80 5.73 9.46 1.02
CA GLY A 80 6.68 10.02 1.98
C GLY A 80 8.11 9.82 1.50
N PRO A 81 9.13 10.06 2.35
CA PRO A 81 9.02 10.48 3.74
C PRO A 81 8.51 11.93 3.91
N CYS A 82 8.11 12.30 5.14
CA CYS A 82 7.64 13.64 5.47
C CYS A 82 8.71 14.62 5.97
N GLY A 83 9.98 14.18 6.00
CA GLY A 83 11.08 14.92 6.66
C GLY A 83 11.08 14.83 8.20
N GLY A 84 9.93 14.59 8.82
CA GLY A 84 9.76 14.47 10.28
C GLY A 84 10.26 13.17 10.91
N VAL A 85 11.55 12.86 10.73
CA VAL A 85 12.24 11.68 11.27
C VAL A 85 13.30 12.11 12.28
N ARG A 86 13.27 11.55 13.47
CA ARG A 86 14.26 11.79 14.54
C ARG A 86 15.60 11.13 14.19
N PRO A 87 16.73 11.59 14.76
CA PRO A 87 18.06 11.01 14.50
C PRO A 87 18.15 9.48 14.74
N ASN A 88 17.29 8.94 15.60
CA ASN A 88 17.20 7.51 15.90
C ASN A 88 16.20 6.74 15.01
N GLY A 89 15.78 7.30 13.86
CA GLY A 89 14.85 6.66 12.92
C GLY A 89 13.38 6.67 13.36
N ARG A 90 13.04 7.35 14.45
CA ARG A 90 11.67 7.38 15.01
C ARG A 90 10.83 8.54 14.48
N CYS A 91 9.51 8.45 14.61
CA CYS A 91 8.60 9.49 14.18
C CYS A 91 8.71 10.76 15.03
N GLU A 92 8.60 11.94 14.44
CA GLU A 92 8.56 13.21 15.19
C GLU A 92 7.33 13.31 16.11
N VAL A 93 6.15 12.87 15.64
CA VAL A 93 4.84 13.03 16.32
C VAL A 93 4.64 11.99 17.41
N LYS A 94 5.18 10.78 17.19
CA LYS A 94 5.11 9.65 18.13
C LYS A 94 6.51 9.11 18.38
N PRO A 95 7.26 9.68 19.35
CA PRO A 95 8.68 9.35 19.57
C PRO A 95 8.92 7.88 19.97
N GLU A 96 7.89 7.15 20.35
CA GLU A 96 7.91 5.74 20.69
C GLU A 96 7.88 4.82 19.45
N MET A 97 7.36 5.29 18.31
CA MET A 97 7.22 4.49 17.09
C MET A 97 8.39 4.69 16.13
N LEU A 98 8.85 3.60 15.50
CA LEU A 98 9.72 3.68 14.33
C LEU A 98 9.00 4.39 13.19
N CYS A 99 9.71 5.23 12.45
CA CYS A 99 9.13 5.89 11.29
C CYS A 99 8.72 4.84 10.24
N VAL A 100 7.46 4.93 9.79
CA VAL A 100 6.89 4.02 8.78
C VAL A 100 7.68 4.09 7.47
N TRP A 101 8.12 5.28 7.07
CA TRP A 101 8.87 5.48 5.83
C TRP A 101 10.35 5.09 5.92
N VAL A 102 10.94 5.10 7.12
CA VAL A 102 12.27 4.50 7.34
C VAL A 102 12.18 2.98 7.18
N GLN A 103 11.20 2.35 7.82
CA GLN A 103 10.96 0.91 7.66
C GLN A 103 10.65 0.53 6.21
N ALA A 104 9.81 1.31 5.52
CA ALA A 104 9.52 1.09 4.11
C ALA A 104 10.78 1.13 3.23
N TYR A 105 11.66 2.10 3.46
CA TYR A 105 12.94 2.23 2.76
C TYR A 105 13.86 1.04 3.03
N GLU A 106 14.12 0.71 4.30
CA GLU A 106 15.04 -0.38 4.65
C GLU A 106 14.56 -1.74 4.15
N ARG A 107 13.24 -1.95 4.12
CA ARG A 107 12.62 -3.19 3.63
C ARG A 107 12.54 -3.24 2.09
N SER A 108 12.38 -2.12 1.41
CA SER A 108 12.35 -2.09 -0.06
C SER A 108 13.71 -2.43 -0.67
N LEU A 109 14.81 -2.11 0.02
CA LEU A 109 16.16 -2.55 -0.37
C LEU A 109 16.34 -4.09 -0.40
N GLN A 110 15.43 -4.82 0.25
CA GLN A 110 15.44 -6.29 0.34
C GLN A 110 14.42 -6.94 -0.61
N MET A 111 13.81 -6.17 -1.51
CA MET A 111 12.73 -6.59 -2.43
C MET A 111 13.19 -6.50 -3.89
N PRO A 112 13.60 -7.62 -4.51
CA PRO A 112 14.14 -7.61 -5.87
C PRO A 112 13.13 -7.22 -6.97
N GLU A 113 11.84 -7.47 -6.80
CA GLU A 113 10.85 -7.30 -7.87
C GLU A 113 10.17 -5.92 -7.83
N TYR A 114 9.68 -5.51 -6.65
CA TYR A 114 8.90 -4.30 -6.44
C TYR A 114 9.63 -3.26 -5.56
N GLY A 115 10.84 -3.54 -5.06
CA GLY A 115 11.56 -2.59 -4.20
C GLY A 115 11.75 -1.20 -4.81
N THR A 116 11.95 -1.14 -6.13
CA THR A 116 12.08 0.12 -6.89
C THR A 116 10.78 0.90 -7.03
N ASP A 117 9.62 0.27 -6.80
CA ASP A 117 8.31 0.93 -6.88
C ASP A 117 8.13 1.99 -5.78
N MET A 118 8.97 2.00 -4.75
CA MET A 118 9.03 3.07 -3.76
C MET A 118 9.34 4.44 -4.39
N LEU A 119 10.01 4.47 -5.54
CA LEU A 119 10.29 5.70 -6.29
C LEU A 119 9.09 6.19 -7.12
N ARG A 120 8.03 5.37 -7.24
CA ARG A 120 6.81 5.73 -7.98
C ARG A 120 5.89 6.56 -7.10
N ILE A 121 5.56 7.76 -7.57
CA ILE A 121 4.56 8.60 -6.93
C ILE A 121 3.19 7.94 -7.05
N GLN A 122 2.57 7.67 -5.90
CA GLN A 122 1.25 7.05 -5.80
C GLN A 122 0.15 8.11 -5.88
N PRO A 123 -1.04 7.78 -6.43
CA PRO A 123 -2.18 8.69 -6.37
C PRO A 123 -2.59 8.97 -4.92
N PRO A 124 -3.26 10.11 -4.65
CA PRO A 124 -3.81 10.39 -3.33
C PRO A 124 -4.82 9.31 -2.93
N VAL A 125 -4.90 9.00 -1.63
CA VAL A 125 -5.85 8.00 -1.14
C VAL A 125 -7.28 8.52 -1.30
N ASN A 126 -8.09 7.79 -2.06
CA ASN A 126 -9.52 7.98 -2.15
C ASN A 126 -10.22 7.40 -0.91
N ARG A 127 -10.53 8.26 0.05
CA ARG A 127 -11.16 7.87 1.33
C ARG A 127 -12.55 7.25 1.17
N ARG A 128 -13.20 7.37 0.01
CA ARG A 128 -14.49 6.70 -0.26
C ARG A 128 -14.37 5.18 -0.37
N LEU A 129 -13.16 4.66 -0.61
CA LEU A 129 -12.88 3.22 -0.66
C LEU A 129 -12.54 2.63 0.72
N THR A 130 -12.61 3.43 1.79
CA THR A 130 -12.33 2.91 3.14
C THR A 130 -13.31 1.80 3.50
N GLY A 131 -12.79 0.66 3.95
CA GLY A 131 -13.57 -0.53 4.29
C GLY A 131 -13.87 -1.47 3.11
N THR A 132 -13.55 -1.09 1.86
CA THR A 132 -13.73 -1.98 0.69
C THR A 132 -12.47 -2.81 0.42
N SER A 133 -12.61 -3.84 -0.42
CA SER A 133 -11.50 -4.76 -0.70
C SER A 133 -10.45 -4.12 -1.60
N SER A 134 -9.21 -4.07 -1.10
CA SER A 134 -8.10 -3.51 -1.87
C SER A 134 -7.70 -4.37 -3.07
N TRP A 135 -7.84 -5.70 -2.99
CA TRP A 135 -7.63 -6.58 -4.15
C TRP A 135 -8.72 -6.39 -5.23
N VAL A 136 -9.98 -6.27 -4.83
CA VAL A 136 -11.10 -6.05 -5.77
C VAL A 136 -10.97 -4.70 -6.46
N ASN A 137 -10.64 -3.64 -5.71
CA ASN A 137 -10.44 -2.31 -6.27
C ASN A 137 -9.27 -2.26 -7.26
N MET A 138 -8.16 -2.95 -6.95
CA MET A 138 -7.01 -3.08 -7.84
C MET A 138 -7.36 -3.81 -9.14
N LEU A 139 -8.07 -4.94 -9.07
CA LEU A 139 -8.49 -5.68 -10.26
C LEU A 139 -9.48 -4.90 -11.13
N ALA A 140 -10.34 -4.06 -10.51
CA ALA A 140 -11.25 -3.17 -11.21
C ALA A 140 -10.60 -1.86 -11.68
N GLY A 141 -9.35 -1.57 -11.27
CA GLY A 141 -8.61 -0.35 -11.58
C GLY A 141 -9.12 0.92 -10.87
N VAL A 142 -10.09 0.80 -9.96
CA VAL A 142 -10.73 1.93 -9.27
C VAL A 142 -9.76 2.64 -8.32
N ASP A 143 -8.77 1.91 -7.80
CA ASP A 143 -7.71 2.43 -6.94
C ASP A 143 -6.70 3.33 -7.66
N THR A 144 -6.68 3.33 -8.99
CA THR A 144 -5.83 4.21 -9.81
C THR A 144 -6.53 5.48 -10.30
N VAL A 145 -7.86 5.57 -10.13
CA VAL A 145 -8.65 6.71 -10.60
C VAL A 145 -8.44 7.91 -9.68
N THR A 146 -7.91 9.00 -10.23
CA THR A 146 -7.75 10.27 -9.52
C THR A 146 -9.06 11.07 -9.51
N PRO A 147 -9.30 11.93 -8.50
CA PRO A 147 -10.46 12.83 -8.51
C PRO A 147 -10.46 13.77 -9.72
N LYS A 148 -11.65 14.18 -10.17
CA LYS A 148 -11.80 15.16 -11.26
C LYS A 148 -10.97 16.42 -10.97
N GLY A 149 -10.12 16.81 -11.92
CA GLY A 149 -9.21 17.97 -11.81
C GLY A 149 -7.77 17.63 -11.41
N TRP A 150 -7.46 16.36 -11.12
CA TRP A 150 -6.08 15.91 -10.89
C TRP A 150 -5.49 15.38 -12.19
N ALA A 151 -4.50 16.08 -12.75
CA ALA A 151 -3.71 15.61 -13.88
C ALA A 151 -2.93 14.35 -13.51
N VAL A 152 -2.85 13.36 -14.40
CA VAL A 152 -1.93 12.23 -14.19
C VAL A 152 -0.52 12.68 -14.54
N ILE A 153 0.51 12.12 -13.88
CA ILE A 153 1.92 12.54 -14.08
C ILE A 153 2.33 12.54 -15.55
N ARG A 154 1.80 11.61 -16.36
CA ARG A 154 2.07 11.52 -17.81
C ARG A 154 1.53 12.71 -18.61
N GLU A 155 0.56 13.44 -18.09
CA GLU A 155 -0.02 14.66 -18.70
C GLU A 155 0.74 15.93 -18.27
N ILE A 156 1.60 15.84 -17.25
CA ILE A 156 2.39 16.97 -16.77
C ILE A 156 3.61 17.12 -17.69
N MET A 157 3.52 18.02 -18.66
CA MET A 157 4.68 18.44 -19.46
C MET A 157 5.63 19.24 -18.57
N VAL A 158 6.70 18.60 -18.10
CA VAL A 158 7.83 19.31 -17.48
C VAL A 158 8.79 19.69 -18.59
N THR A 159 8.73 20.94 -19.05
CA THR A 159 9.82 21.52 -19.84
C THR A 159 11.04 21.60 -18.93
N MET A 160 12.02 20.72 -19.17
CA MET A 160 13.34 20.86 -18.57
C MET A 160 13.95 22.20 -19.04
N PRO A 161 14.51 23.02 -18.14
CA PRO A 161 15.29 24.19 -18.53
C PRO A 161 16.58 23.81 -19.27
#